data_AF-A0A9E2W2B5-F1
#
_entry.id   AF-A0A9E2W2B5-F1
#
_cell.length_a   1.000
_cell.length_b   1.000
_cell.length_c   1.000
_cell.angle_alpha   90.00
_cell.angle_beta   90.00
_cell.angle_gamma   90.00
#
_symmetry.space_group_name_H-M   'P 1'
#
loop_
_entity.id
_entity.type
_entity.pdbx_description
1 polymer ?
#
loop_
_entity_poly.entity_id
_entity_poly.type
_entity_poly.pdbx_seq_one_letter_code
_entity_poly.pdbx_strand_id
1 'polypeptide(L)'
;MSIEAKCPINHVAGSGPTNRDWWPHRLRVDLLSRNSSKSDPMGPDFNYAKEFKSLDYAALKKDLAALMTDSQDWWPADFGH
;
A
#
# COMPACT_ATOMS: atom_id res chain seq x y z
N MET A 1 3.44 -24.27 21.29
CA MET A 1 2.40 -23.24 21.48
C MET A 1 2.38 -22.39 20.24
N SER A 2 1.32 -22.45 19.43
CA SER A 2 1.19 -21.59 18.25
C SER A 2 0.82 -20.19 18.70
N ILE A 3 1.79 -19.27 18.64
CA ILE A 3 1.60 -17.82 18.73
C ILE A 3 0.90 -17.34 17.45
N GLU A 4 -0.38 -17.65 17.33
CA GLU A 4 -1.19 -17.23 16.18
C GLU A 4 -1.70 -15.81 16.42
N ALA A 5 -1.29 -14.86 15.58
CA ALA A 5 -1.72 -13.47 15.66
C ALA A 5 -3.21 -13.36 15.26
N LYS A 6 -4.10 -13.44 16.26
CA LYS A 6 -5.55 -13.23 16.10
C LYS A 6 -5.95 -11.87 16.65
N CYS A 7 -6.91 -11.22 15.99
CA CYS A 7 -7.52 -10.01 16.52
C CYS A 7 -8.27 -10.34 17.82
N PRO A 8 -8.08 -9.59 18.92
CA PRO A 8 -8.71 -9.89 20.21
C PRO A 8 -10.22 -9.58 20.23
N ILE A 9 -10.71 -8.83 19.24
CA ILE A 9 -12.12 -8.47 19.08
C ILE A 9 -12.67 -9.17 17.84
N ASN A 10 -13.77 -9.92 18.01
CA ASN A 10 -14.49 -10.54 16.91
C ASN A 10 -15.42 -9.52 16.26
N HIS A 11 -15.13 -9.10 15.03
CA HIS A 11 -16.02 -8.23 14.27
C HIS A 11 -17.18 -9.03 13.67
N VAL A 12 -18.41 -8.49 13.72
CA VAL A 12 -19.61 -9.22 13.25
C VAL A 12 -19.66 -9.33 11.72
N ALA A 13 -19.09 -8.34 11.01
CA ALA A 13 -19.01 -8.34 9.56
C ALA A 13 -17.59 -8.74 9.08
N GLY A 14 -17.49 -9.76 8.24
CA GLY A 14 -16.25 -10.14 7.54
C GLY A 14 -15.17 -10.84 8.38
N SER A 15 -15.37 -11.03 9.68
CA SER A 15 -14.37 -11.61 10.60
C SER A 15 -14.76 -12.99 11.17
N GLY A 16 -15.48 -13.79 10.40
CA GLY A 16 -15.76 -15.20 10.73
C GLY A 16 -14.71 -16.17 10.19
N PRO A 17 -14.74 -17.45 10.60
CA PRO A 17 -13.89 -18.49 10.04
C PRO A 17 -14.03 -18.57 8.52
N THR A 18 -12.92 -18.50 7.82
CA THR A 18 -12.83 -18.55 6.36
C THR A 18 -12.48 -19.96 5.89
N ASN A 19 -12.58 -20.20 4.58
CA ASN A 19 -12.15 -21.47 3.99
C ASN A 19 -10.67 -21.82 4.24
N ARG A 20 -9.82 -20.83 4.54
CA ARG A 20 -8.42 -21.08 4.89
C ARG A 20 -8.28 -21.68 6.28
N ASP A 21 -9.17 -21.32 7.19
CA ASP A 21 -9.16 -21.81 8.57
C ASP A 21 -9.66 -23.26 8.63
N TRP A 22 -10.66 -23.61 7.80
CA TRP A 22 -11.19 -24.98 7.70
C TRP A 22 -10.29 -25.95 6.92
N TRP A 23 -9.63 -25.47 5.86
CA TRP A 23 -8.75 -26.30 5.02
C TRP A 23 -7.37 -25.62 4.86
N PRO A 24 -6.51 -25.66 5.88
CA PRO A 24 -5.24 -24.92 5.88
C PRO A 24 -4.25 -25.37 4.78
N HIS A 25 -4.36 -26.61 4.30
CA HIS A 25 -3.49 -27.18 3.26
C HIS A 25 -4.08 -27.17 1.85
N ARG A 26 -5.19 -26.45 1.63
CA ARG A 26 -5.78 -26.31 0.29
C ARG A 26 -4.85 -25.54 -0.66
N LEU A 27 -4.95 -25.82 -1.95
CA LEU A 27 -4.31 -24.98 -2.97
C LEU A 27 -4.85 -23.55 -2.90
N ARG A 28 -3.93 -22.58 -2.88
CA ARG A 28 -4.20 -21.14 -2.82
C ARG A 28 -4.20 -20.57 -4.24
N VAL A 29 -5.36 -20.12 -4.71
CA VAL A 29 -5.54 -19.54 -6.05
C VAL A 29 -5.80 -18.03 -6.04
N ASP A 30 -5.96 -17.43 -4.86
CA ASP A 30 -6.17 -15.98 -4.67
C ASP A 30 -5.00 -15.14 -5.20
N LEU A 31 -3.80 -15.73 -5.34
CA LEU A 31 -2.65 -15.06 -5.96
C LEU A 31 -2.93 -14.64 -7.40
N LEU A 32 -3.76 -15.38 -8.13
CA LEU A 32 -4.10 -15.09 -9.52
C LEU A 32 -5.04 -13.88 -9.66
N SER A 33 -5.65 -13.44 -8.56
CA SER A 33 -6.53 -12.26 -8.53
C SER A 33 -5.85 -11.00 -7.96
N ARG A 34 -4.57 -11.07 -7.57
CA ARG A 34 -3.84 -9.91 -7.05
C ARG A 34 -3.63 -8.87 -8.15
N ASN A 35 -3.64 -7.59 -7.77
CA ASN A 35 -3.41 -6.45 -8.66
C ASN A 35 -4.34 -6.45 -9.89
N SER A 36 -5.60 -6.84 -9.69
CA SER A 36 -6.61 -6.75 -10.75
C SER A 36 -6.84 -5.30 -11.15
N SER A 37 -7.13 -5.05 -12.43
CA SER A 37 -7.57 -3.74 -12.92
C SER A 37 -8.83 -3.22 -12.23
N LYS A 38 -9.65 -4.10 -11.63
CA LYS A 38 -10.83 -3.71 -10.83
C LYS A 38 -10.47 -2.98 -9.55
N SER A 39 -9.26 -3.18 -9.03
CA SER A 39 -8.73 -2.50 -7.84
C SER A 39 -7.79 -1.35 -8.18
N ASP A 40 -7.50 -1.12 -9.45
CA ASP A 40 -6.62 -0.04 -9.90
C ASP A 40 -7.41 1.28 -10.05
N PRO A 41 -7.11 2.31 -9.24
CA PRO A 41 -7.82 3.59 -9.33
C PRO A 41 -7.40 4.44 -10.54
N MET A 42 -6.28 4.12 -11.21
CA MET A 42 -5.74 4.94 -12.30
C MET A 42 -6.50 4.77 -13.62
N GLY A 43 -7.31 3.71 -13.74
CA GLY A 43 -8.11 3.42 -14.93
C GLY A 43 -7.32 2.68 -16.02
N PRO A 44 -8.04 2.05 -16.98
CA PRO A 44 -7.45 1.12 -17.94
C PRO A 44 -6.53 1.78 -18.97
N ASP A 45 -6.71 3.07 -19.24
CA ASP A 45 -5.97 3.80 -20.27
C ASP A 45 -4.71 4.50 -19.74
N PHE A 46 -4.46 4.41 -18.42
CA PHE A 46 -3.32 5.08 -17.80
C PHE A 46 -1.99 4.40 -18.15
N ASN A 47 -1.01 5.19 -18.58
CA ASN A 47 0.33 4.70 -18.91
C ASN A 47 1.39 5.45 -18.10
N TYR A 48 1.80 4.84 -16.98
CA TYR A 48 2.82 5.41 -16.10
C TYR A 48 4.12 5.80 -16.81
N ALA A 49 4.61 4.94 -17.72
CA ALA A 49 5.87 5.20 -18.42
C ALA A 49 5.78 6.41 -19.38
N LYS A 50 4.60 6.66 -19.94
CA LYS A 50 4.34 7.86 -20.76
C LYS A 50 4.31 9.10 -19.88
N GLU A 51 3.51 9.09 -18.82
CA GLU A 51 3.34 10.24 -17.92
C GLU A 51 4.65 10.59 -17.19
N PHE A 52 5.43 9.60 -16.79
CA PHE A 52 6.74 9.81 -16.17
C PHE A 52 7.74 10.48 -17.12
N LYS A 53 7.67 10.21 -18.43
CA LYS A 53 8.55 10.88 -19.42
C LYS A 53 8.22 12.35 -19.62
N SER A 54 6.98 12.76 -19.38
CA SER A 54 6.58 14.18 -19.43
C SER A 54 6.81 14.92 -18.13
N LEU A 55 7.20 14.23 -17.06
CA LEU A 55 7.46 14.83 -15.76
C LEU A 55 8.69 15.73 -15.80
N ASP A 56 8.60 16.93 -15.22
CA ASP A 56 9.78 17.74 -14.93
C ASP A 56 10.56 17.12 -13.76
N TYR A 57 11.46 16.21 -14.12
CA TYR A 57 12.27 15.48 -13.16
C TYR A 57 13.26 16.38 -12.40
N ALA A 58 13.68 17.50 -12.99
CA ALA A 58 14.58 18.43 -12.33
C ALA A 58 13.85 19.23 -11.26
N ALA A 59 12.64 19.73 -11.58
CA ALA A 59 11.78 20.41 -10.61
C ALA A 59 11.42 19.46 -9.45
N LEU A 60 11.00 18.22 -9.73
CA LEU A 60 10.67 17.26 -8.67
C LEU A 60 11.82 17.06 -7.68
N LYS A 61 13.05 16.87 -8.17
CA LYS A 61 14.22 16.72 -7.29
C LYS A 61 14.50 17.97 -6.47
N LYS A 62 14.30 19.15 -7.05
CA LYS A 62 14.48 20.42 -6.35
C LYS A 62 13.45 20.57 -5.23
N ASP A 63 12.19 20.25 -5.52
CA ASP A 63 11.11 20.33 -4.53
C ASP A 63 11.33 19.35 -3.38
N LEU A 64 11.80 18.13 -3.68
CA LEU A 64 12.19 17.16 -2.66
C LEU A 64 13.35 17.66 -1.79
N ALA A 65 14.37 18.28 -2.39
CA ALA A 65 15.49 18.84 -1.63
C ALA A 65 15.04 20.00 -0.73
N ALA A 66 14.10 20.83 -1.18
CA ALA A 66 13.52 21.89 -0.35
C ALA A 66 12.70 21.32 0.81
N LEU A 67 11.89 20.29 0.55
CA LEU A 67 11.07 19.61 1.56
C LEU A 67 11.89 19.07 2.72
N MET A 68 13.12 18.60 2.46
CA MET A 68 13.94 18.01 3.53
C MET A 68 14.16 19.00 4.69
N THR A 69 14.29 20.29 4.41
CA THR A 69 14.47 21.33 5.45
C THR A 69 13.19 22.06 5.84
N ASP A 70 12.04 21.67 5.27
CA ASP A 70 10.74 22.28 5.56
C ASP A 70 10.03 21.51 6.68
N SER A 71 10.55 21.67 7.90
CA SER A 71 10.08 20.95 9.09
C SER A 71 8.60 21.21 9.37
N GLN A 72 7.86 20.15 9.68
CA GLN A 72 6.43 20.22 9.98
C GLN A 72 6.18 20.07 11.49
N ASP A 73 5.30 20.89 12.07
CA ASP A 73 5.06 20.88 13.53
C ASP A 73 4.54 19.53 14.06
N TRP A 74 3.81 18.78 13.23
CA TRP A 74 3.28 17.46 13.59
C TRP A 74 4.35 16.35 13.52
N TRP A 75 5.47 16.61 12.84
CA TRP A 75 6.65 15.75 12.81
C TRP A 75 7.91 16.57 12.57
N PRO A 76 8.47 17.19 13.62
CA PRO A 76 9.61 18.09 13.47
C PRO A 76 10.84 17.38 12.93
N ALA A 77 11.56 18.02 12.02
CA ALA A 77 12.79 17.48 11.45
C ALA A 77 13.94 17.59 12.47
N ASP A 78 14.61 16.47 12.74
CA ASP A 78 15.78 16.45 13.59
C ASP A 78 16.91 17.25 12.93
N PHE A 79 17.58 18.13 13.67
CA PHE A 79 18.63 19.01 13.12
C PHE A 79 18.18 19.93 11.99
N GLY A 80 16.86 20.11 11.79
CA GLY A 80 16.30 20.94 10.72
C GLY A 80 16.40 20.33 9.33
N HIS A 81 16.58 19.00 9.21
CA HIS A 81 16.59 18.26 7.95
C HIS A 81 16.12 16.80 8.11
#